data_AF-A0A417H8M9-F1
#
_entry.id   AF-A0A417H8M9-F1
#
_cell.length_a   1.000
_cell.length_b   1.000
_cell.length_c   1.000
_cell.angle_alpha   90.00
_cell.angle_beta   90.00
_cell.angle_gamma   90.00
#
_symmetry.space_group_name_H-M   'P 1'
#
loop_
_entity.id
_entity.type
_entity.pdbx_description
1 polymer ?
#
loop_
_entity_poly.entity_id
_entity_poly.type
_entity_poly.pdbx_seq_one_letter_code
_entity_poly.pdbx_strand_id
1 'polypeptide(L)'
;MSCKFPRFIFRDILTYKEEDITMKYSNEEKLSIITRYQQGESAIALSNELAIPRSTLYRWFNSFPTDSSGKPLKFSYQEYALLQRKVEKLQNIITILKSVGRISSQF
;
A
#
# COMPACT_ATOMS: atom_id res chain seq x y z
N MET A 1 12.86 -0.39 -20.90
CA MET A 1 12.11 -1.45 -20.19
C MET A 1 10.95 -0.79 -19.48
N SER A 2 9.75 -0.88 -20.05
CA SER A 2 8.57 -0.18 -19.55
C SER A 2 8.02 -0.93 -18.34
N CYS A 3 8.36 -0.49 -17.13
CA CYS A 3 7.72 -0.96 -15.91
C CYS A 3 6.26 -0.50 -15.97
N LYS A 4 5.38 -1.38 -16.47
CA LYS A 4 3.93 -1.20 -16.42
C LYS A 4 3.55 -1.25 -14.95
N PHE A 5 3.54 -0.10 -14.27
CA PHE A 5 3.00 0.03 -12.93
C PHE A 5 1.58 -0.54 -12.96
N PRO A 6 1.32 -1.69 -12.31
CA PRO A 6 -0.01 -2.27 -12.31
C PRO A 6 -0.96 -1.28 -11.64
N ARG A 7 -2.05 -0.90 -12.32
CA ARG A 7 -3.09 0.00 -11.76
C ARG A 7 -3.65 -0.49 -10.41
N PHE A 8 -3.36 -1.72 -10.03
CA PHE A 8 -3.77 -2.36 -8.79
C PHE A 8 -3.02 -1.84 -7.55
N ILE A 9 -1.75 -1.39 -7.68
CA ILE A 9 -0.97 -0.91 -6.52
C ILE A 9 -1.44 0.46 -6.02
N PHE A 10 -1.93 1.32 -6.92
CA PHE A 10 -2.35 2.67 -6.56
C PHE A 10 -3.70 2.72 -5.83
N ARG A 11 -4.56 1.71 -6.03
CA ARG A 11 -5.84 1.62 -5.32
C ARG A 11 -5.62 1.21 -3.86
N ASP A 12 -4.67 0.33 -3.59
CA ASP A 12 -4.45 -0.24 -2.25
C ASP A 12 -3.63 0.66 -1.31
N ILE A 13 -2.73 1.50 -1.84
CA ILE A 13 -2.00 2.46 -1.00
C ILE A 13 -2.92 3.60 -0.52
N LEU A 14 -3.89 4.01 -1.34
CA LEU A 14 -4.86 5.04 -0.98
C LEU A 14 -5.99 4.52 -0.07
N THR A 15 -6.19 3.20 0.03
CA THR A 15 -7.15 2.58 0.97
C THR A 15 -6.55 2.22 2.32
N TYR A 16 -5.25 2.51 2.57
CA TYR A 16 -4.68 2.47 3.93
C TYR A 16 -5.32 3.51 4.87
N LYS A 17 -6.09 4.46 4.32
CA LYS A 17 -6.74 5.55 5.07
C LYS A 17 -8.26 5.57 5.04
N GLU A 18 -8.93 4.71 4.27
CA GLU A 18 -10.39 4.72 4.20
C GLU A 18 -10.93 3.33 3.92
N GLU A 19 -11.33 2.68 5.02
CA GLU A 19 -12.44 1.74 5.11
C GLU A 19 -12.62 0.82 3.90
N ASP A 20 -11.95 -0.33 3.93
CA ASP A 20 -12.34 -1.50 3.15
C ASP A 20 -13.70 -1.98 3.68
N ILE A 21 -14.75 -1.32 3.20
CA ILE A 21 -16.15 -1.74 3.11
C ILE A 21 -16.30 -3.23 3.49
N THR A 22 -16.97 -3.51 4.62
CA THR A 22 -17.41 -4.85 5.11
C THR A 22 -16.52 -5.64 6.10
N MET A 23 -15.54 -5.04 6.79
CA MET A 23 -14.56 -5.74 7.66
C MET A 23 -15.12 -6.82 8.61
N LYS A 24 -15.04 -8.09 8.20
CA LYS A 24 -15.10 -9.28 9.09
C LYS A 24 -13.79 -9.52 9.86
N TYR A 25 -12.69 -8.87 9.47
CA TYR A 25 -11.34 -9.11 9.99
C TYR A 25 -10.62 -7.78 10.19
N SER A 26 -9.91 -7.60 11.31
CA SER A 26 -9.14 -6.40 11.62
C SER A 26 -7.88 -6.28 10.75
N ASN A 27 -7.32 -5.06 10.67
CA ASN A 27 -6.07 -4.84 9.93
C ASN A 27 -4.88 -5.55 10.58
N GLU A 28 -4.85 -5.59 11.91
CA GLU A 28 -3.85 -6.29 12.70
C GLU A 28 -3.89 -7.79 12.42
N GLU A 29 -5.09 -8.38 12.35
CA GLU A 29 -5.28 -9.78 11.98
C GLU A 29 -4.76 -10.06 10.57
N LYS A 30 -5.13 -9.24 9.57
CA LYS A 30 -4.62 -9.35 8.20
C LYS A 30 -3.09 -9.34 8.17
N LEU A 31 -2.47 -8.36 8.85
CA LEU A 31 -1.01 -8.22 8.92
C LEU A 31 -0.32 -9.43 9.57
N SER A 32 -0.91 -9.99 10.63
CA SER A 32 -0.38 -11.19 11.29
C SER A 32 -0.33 -12.40 10.34
N ILE A 33 -1.38 -12.58 9.53
CA ILE A 33 -1.51 -13.70 8.58
C ILE A 33 -0.50 -13.56 7.45
N ILE A 34 -0.33 -12.33 6.95
CA ILE A 34 0.67 -12.03 5.91
C ILE A 34 2.08 -12.27 6.44
N THR A 35 2.36 -11.89 7.68
CA THR A 35 3.67 -12.12 8.31
C THR A 35 3.99 -13.62 8.39
N ARG A 36 3.04 -14.45 8.81
CA ARG A 36 3.19 -15.92 8.83
C ARG A 36 3.43 -16.51 7.44
N TYR A 37 2.69 -16.04 6.44
CA TYR A 37 2.91 -16.44 5.05
C TYR A 37 4.32 -16.07 4.57
N GLN A 38 4.83 -14.88 4.91
CA GLN A 38 6.18 -14.45 4.58
C GLN A 38 7.27 -15.24 5.32
N GLN A 39 6.98 -15.81 6.49
CA GLN A 39 7.86 -16.71 7.23
C GLN A 39 7.94 -18.11 6.63
N GLY A 40 7.11 -18.42 5.61
CA GLY A 40 7.13 -19.67 4.87
C GLY A 40 5.94 -20.59 5.15
N GLU A 41 4.95 -20.16 5.92
CA GLU A 41 3.71 -20.93 6.07
C GLU A 41 2.93 -20.98 4.75
N SER A 42 2.40 -22.17 4.43
CA SER A 42 1.63 -22.33 3.21
C SER A 42 0.25 -21.68 3.33
N ALA A 43 -0.23 -21.10 2.22
CA ALA A 43 -1.60 -20.58 2.12
C ALA A 43 -2.67 -21.65 2.42
N ILE A 44 -2.35 -22.94 2.26
CA ILE A 44 -3.24 -24.07 2.56
C ILE A 44 -3.42 -24.21 4.06
N ALA A 45 -2.32 -24.23 4.80
CA ALA A 45 -2.33 -24.33 6.25
C ALA A 45 -3.11 -23.16 6.87
N LEU A 46 -2.81 -21.93 6.43
CA LEU A 46 -3.51 -20.72 6.87
C LEU A 46 -5.02 -20.74 6.55
N SER A 47 -5.39 -21.25 5.37
CA SER A 47 -6.79 -21.36 4.98
C SER A 47 -7.57 -22.34 5.86
N ASN A 48 -6.96 -23.50 6.17
CA ASN A 48 -7.57 -24.53 7.00
C ASN A 48 -7.67 -24.11 8.47
N GLU A 49 -6.63 -23.47 9.01
CA GLU A 49 -6.58 -23.02 10.41
C GLU A 49 -7.58 -21.89 10.68
N LEU A 50 -7.61 -20.88 9.81
CA LEU A 50 -8.40 -19.67 10.03
C LEU A 50 -9.80 -19.74 9.41
N ALA A 51 -10.13 -20.85 8.74
CA ALA A 51 -11.33 -21.01 7.91
C ALA A 51 -11.52 -19.87 6.89
N ILE A 52 -10.41 -19.26 6.44
CA ILE A 52 -10.43 -18.18 5.44
C ILE A 52 -10.28 -18.80 4.05
N PRO A 53 -11.16 -18.47 3.08
CA PRO A 53 -11.01 -18.94 1.71
C PRO A 53 -9.67 -18.53 1.10
N ARG A 54 -9.04 -19.47 0.38
CA ARG A 54 -7.74 -19.25 -0.28
C ARG A 54 -7.73 -18.04 -1.22
N SER A 55 -8.85 -17.78 -1.91
CA SER A 55 -9.02 -16.61 -2.78
C SER A 55 -8.84 -15.29 -2.04
N THR A 56 -9.33 -15.21 -0.81
CA THR A 56 -9.19 -14.03 0.06
C THR A 56 -7.74 -13.87 0.50
N LEU A 57 -7.10 -14.97 0.93
CA LEU A 57 -5.69 -14.96 1.32
C LEU A 57 -4.78 -14.52 0.15
N TYR A 58 -4.98 -15.06 -1.05
CA TYR A 58 -4.19 -14.63 -2.21
C TYR A 58 -4.44 -13.17 -2.61
N ARG A 59 -5.66 -12.63 -2.44
CA ARG A 59 -5.88 -11.18 -2.61
C ARG A 59 -5.02 -10.38 -1.63
N TRP A 60 -4.98 -10.78 -0.36
CA TRP A 60 -4.15 -10.12 0.65
C TRP A 60 -2.66 -10.31 0.41
N PHE A 61 -2.20 -11.46 -0.08
CA PHE A 61 -0.78 -11.65 -0.37
C PHE A 61 -0.33 -10.84 -1.59
N ASN A 62 -1.20 -10.70 -2.58
CA ASN A 62 -0.92 -9.95 -3.81
C ASN A 62 -1.07 -8.44 -3.67
N SER A 63 -1.74 -7.94 -2.62
CA SER A 63 -1.85 -6.50 -2.37
C SER A 63 -0.54 -5.88 -1.85
N PHE A 64 0.39 -6.69 -1.35
CA PHE A 64 1.67 -6.18 -0.86
C PHE A 64 2.71 -6.17 -1.99
N PRO A 65 3.41 -5.03 -2.18
CA PRO A 65 4.45 -4.94 -3.17
C PRO A 65 5.55 -5.95 -2.84
N THR A 66 5.85 -6.77 -3.84
CA THR A 66 6.84 -7.85 -3.75
C THR A 66 7.95 -7.53 -4.75
N ASP A 67 9.20 -7.82 -4.38
CA ASP A 67 10.35 -7.64 -5.27
C ASP A 67 10.32 -8.62 -6.45
N SER A 68 11.24 -8.45 -7.41
CA SER A 68 11.34 -9.34 -8.58
C SER A 68 11.65 -10.80 -8.25
N SER A 69 12.03 -11.10 -6.99
CA SER A 69 12.28 -12.45 -6.48
C SER A 69 11.10 -13.04 -5.70
N GLY A 70 9.97 -12.34 -5.61
CA GLY A 70 8.83 -12.81 -4.85
C GLY A 70 8.95 -12.56 -3.33
N LYS A 71 9.92 -11.74 -2.88
CA LYS A 71 10.08 -11.40 -1.46
C LYS A 71 9.46 -10.04 -1.11
N PRO A 72 8.96 -9.88 0.12
CA PRO A 72 8.35 -8.62 0.55
C PRO A 72 9.31 -7.46 0.33
N LEU A 73 8.83 -6.38 -0.29
CA LEU A 73 9.65 -5.21 -0.53
C LEU A 73 10.06 -4.58 0.80
N LYS A 74 11.33 -4.75 1.18
CA LYS A 74 11.90 -4.08 2.36
C LYS A 74 12.30 -2.68 1.96
N PHE A 75 11.55 -1.69 2.43
CA PHE A 75 11.91 -0.29 2.27
C PHE A 75 13.10 0.05 3.17
N SER A 76 14.13 0.64 2.60
CA SER A 76 15.22 1.25 3.34
C SER A 76 14.79 2.61 3.90
N TYR A 77 15.34 2.98 5.07
CA TYR A 77 15.13 4.30 5.65
C TYR A 77 15.48 5.44 4.67
N GLN A 78 16.47 5.22 3.80
CA GLN A 78 16.86 6.18 2.77
C GLN A 78 15.76 6.42 1.73
N GLU A 79 15.02 5.38 1.35
CA GLU A 79 13.91 5.47 0.40
C GLU A 79 12.73 6.23 1.02
N TYR A 80 12.48 6.00 2.31
CA TYR A 80 11.50 6.77 3.08
C TYR A 80 11.85 8.26 3.13
N ALA A 81 13.10 8.60 3.50
CA ALA A 81 13.55 9.99 3.55
C ALA A 81 13.46 10.67 2.17
N LEU A 82 13.76 9.94 1.09
CA LEU A 82 13.62 10.44 -0.27
C LEU A 82 12.16 10.68 -0.64
N LEU A 83 11.25 9.81 -0.22
CA LEU A 83 9.81 9.98 -0.43
C LEU A 83 9.29 11.19 0.37
N GLN A 84 9.71 11.36 1.61
CA GLN A 84 9.33 12.50 2.45
C GLN A 84 9.73 13.83 1.80
N ARG A 85 10.97 13.96 1.32
CA ARG A 85 11.44 15.15 0.59
C ARG A 85 10.61 15.44 -0.66
N LYS A 86 10.17 14.40 -1.38
CA LYS A 86 9.29 14.56 -2.55
C LYS A 86 7.91 15.09 -2.15
N VAL A 87 7.35 14.57 -1.05
CA VAL A 87 6.05 15.04 -0.53
C VAL A 87 6.14 16.50 -0.11
N GLU A 88 7.17 16.90 0.63
CA GLU A 88 7.40 18.30 1.03
C GLU A 88 7.50 19.22 -0.19
N LYS A 89 8.24 18.81 -1.22
CA LYS A 89 8.35 19.57 -2.48
C LYS A 89 7.00 19.75 -3.17
N LEU A 90 6.18 18.70 -3.23
CA LEU A 90 4.84 18.76 -3.83
C LEU A 90 3.91 19.68 -3.04
N GLN A 91 3.94 19.61 -1.71
CA GLN A 91 3.16 20.50 -0.84
C GLN A 91 3.56 21.97 -1.03
N ASN A 92 4.85 22.25 -1.17
CA ASN A 92 5.33 23.60 -1.45
C ASN A 92 4.82 24.12 -2.80
N ILE A 93 4.92 23.31 -3.86
CA ILE A 93 4.38 23.67 -5.19
C ILE A 93 2.88 23.96 -5.12
N ILE A 94 2.10 23.11 -4.46
CA ILE A 94 0.66 23.33 -4.28
C ILE A 94 0.40 24.63 -3.51
N THR A 95 1.20 24.94 -2.50
CA THR A 95 1.06 26.16 -1.70
C THR A 95 1.30 27.41 -2.54
N ILE A 96 2.35 27.42 -3.37
CA ILE A 96 2.65 28.51 -4.31
C ILE A 96 1.51 28.66 -5.33
N LEU A 97 1.06 27.56 -5.93
CA LEU A 97 -0.04 27.62 -6.90
C LEU A 97 -1.34 28.14 -6.27
N LYS A 98 -1.63 27.73 -5.03
CA LYS A 98 -2.79 28.23 -4.27
C LYS A 98 -2.67 29.71 -3.92
N SER A 99 -1.47 30.21 -3.59
CA SER A 99 -1.30 31.64 -3.30
C SER A 99 -1.48 32.49 -4.55
N VAL A 100 -0.94 32.06 -5.69
CA VAL A 100 -1.13 32.75 -6.99
C VAL A 100 -2.59 32.72 -7.43
N GLY A 101 -3.28 31.60 -7.28
CA GLY A 101 -4.71 31.48 -7.62
C GLY A 101 -5.65 32.30 -6.73
N ARG A 102 -5.24 32.62 -5.49
CA ARG A 102 -6.00 33.55 -4.63
C ARG A 102 -5.82 35.01 -5.07
N ILE A 103 -4.64 35.36 -5.58
CA ILE A 103 -4.34 36.71 -6.09
C ILE A 103 -5.13 36.99 -7.38
N SER A 104 -5.34 35.99 -8.25
CA SER A 104 -6.12 36.15 -9.48
C SER A 104 -7.64 36.25 -9.28
N SER A 105 -8.15 36.01 -8.07
CA SER A 105 -9.58 36.11 -7.71
C SER A 105 -9.91 37.42 -6.96
N GLN A 106 -8.91 38.27 -6.70
CA GLN A 106 -9.05 39.55 -6.01
C GLN A 106 -8.91 40.77 -6.93
N PHE A 107 -8.72 40.54 -8.23
CA PHE A 107 -8.75 41.56 -9.29
C PHE A 107 -9.97 41.36 -10.20
#